data_AF-A0A3A9AZ27-F1
#
_entry.id   AF-A0A3A9AZ27-F1
#
_cell.length_a   1.000
_cell.length_b   1.000
_cell.length_c   1.000
_cell.angle_alpha   90.00
_cell.angle_beta   90.00
_cell.angle_gamma   90.00
#
_symmetry.space_group_name_H-M   'P 1'
#
loop_
_entity.id
_entity.type
_entity.pdbx_description
1 polymer ?
#
loop_
_entity_poly.entity_id
_entity_poly.type
_entity_poly.pdbx_seq_one_letter_code
_entity_poly.pdbx_strand_id
1 'polypeptide(L)'
;MKFLGMGVPELLIILAVALLIFGPKNLPKLGASLGKTVKSLREGLGGSDKVEEDEEEIIMEEEEYEEEASAPTKKLKAAKKSSASA
;
A
#
# COMPACT_ATOMS: atom_id res chain seq x y z
N MET A 1 -9.84 -10.05 26.72
CA MET A 1 -11.21 -9.89 26.20
C MET A 1 -11.37 -10.85 25.03
N LYS A 2 -12.42 -11.69 25.02
CA LYS A 2 -12.68 -12.66 23.95
C LYS A 2 -13.66 -12.02 22.98
N PHE A 3 -13.22 -11.69 21.77
CA PHE A 3 -14.12 -11.20 20.72
C PHE A 3 -14.65 -12.43 19.98
N LEU A 4 -15.98 -12.59 19.93
CA LEU A 4 -16.66 -13.72 19.26
C LEU A 4 -16.23 -15.12 19.75
N GLY A 5 -15.89 -15.26 21.04
CA GLY A 5 -15.44 -16.55 21.59
C GLY A 5 -14.03 -16.98 21.16
N MET A 6 -13.38 -16.18 20.31
CA MET A 6 -12.01 -16.36 19.86
C MET A 6 -11.06 -15.40 20.58
N GLY A 7 -9.82 -15.83 20.77
CA GLY A 7 -8.75 -14.99 21.28
C GLY A 7 -8.17 -14.10 20.18
N VAL A 8 -7.23 -13.25 20.60
CA VAL A 8 -6.42 -12.44 19.67
C VAL A 8 -5.62 -13.34 18.69
N PRO A 9 -5.03 -14.48 19.10
CA PRO A 9 -4.29 -15.35 18.17
C PRO A 9 -5.14 -15.89 17.02
N GLU A 10 -6.37 -16.34 17.30
CA GLU A 10 -7.27 -16.88 16.28
C GLU A 10 -7.72 -15.78 15.30
N LEU A 11 -7.99 -14.57 15.79
CA LEU A 11 -8.29 -13.41 14.95
C LEU A 11 -7.12 -13.04 14.03
N LEU A 12 -5.88 -13.12 14.51
CA LEU A 12 -4.69 -12.86 13.69
C LEU A 12 -4.54 -13.87 12.54
N ILE A 13 -4.85 -15.15 12.79
CA ILE A 13 -4.82 -16.18 11.73
C ILE A 13 -5.86 -15.88 10.64
N ILE A 14 -7.08 -15.52 11.03
CA ILE A 14 -8.14 -15.15 10.08
C ILE A 14 -7.73 -13.90 9.29
N LEU A 15 -7.16 -12.91 9.97
CA LEU A 15 -6.64 -11.69 9.34
C LEU A 15 -5.53 -12.02 8.33
N ALA A 16 -4.61 -12.93 8.66
CA ALA A 16 -3.55 -13.35 7.75
C ALA A 16 -4.10 -14.02 6.47
N VAL A 17 -5.12 -14.87 6.59
CA VAL A 17 -5.77 -15.47 5.42
C VAL A 17 -6.50 -14.40 4.59
N ALA A 18 -7.22 -13.49 5.23
CA ALA A 18 -7.88 -12.38 4.55
C ALA A 18 -6.86 -11.48 3.82
N LEU A 19 -5.71 -11.22 4.45
CA LEU A 19 -4.59 -10.50 3.87
C LEU A 19 -3.96 -11.23 2.68
N LEU A 20 -4.00 -12.56 2.64
CA LEU A 20 -3.50 -13.33 1.51
C LEU A 20 -4.42 -13.19 0.29
N ILE A 21 -5.74 -13.14 0.52
CA ILE A 21 -6.75 -13.00 -0.54
C ILE A 21 -6.82 -11.56 -1.03
N PHE A 22 -6.89 -10.60 -0.11
CA PHE A 22 -7.06 -9.19 -0.43
C PHE A 22 -5.74 -8.44 -0.62
N GLY A 23 -4.67 -8.86 0.04
CA GLY A 23 -3.39 -8.15 0.09
C GLY A 23 -3.34 -7.05 1.17
N PRO A 24 -2.21 -6.85 1.86
CA PRO A 24 -2.06 -5.81 2.88
C PRO A 24 -2.18 -4.39 2.32
N LYS A 25 -1.81 -4.17 1.05
CA LYS A 25 -1.95 -2.88 0.36
C LYS A 25 -3.41 -2.48 0.12
N ASN A 26 -4.34 -3.44 0.08
CA ASN A 26 -5.76 -3.16 -0.19
C ASN A 26 -6.57 -2.85 1.07
N LEU A 27 -6.14 -3.28 2.27
CA LEU A 27 -6.78 -2.90 3.53
C LEU A 27 -6.87 -1.38 3.77
N PRO A 28 -5.79 -0.58 3.63
CA PRO A 28 -5.88 0.87 3.84
C PRO A 28 -6.79 1.54 2.81
N LYS A 29 -6.79 1.07 1.55
CA LYS A 29 -7.67 1.59 0.50
C LYS A 29 -9.16 1.33 0.78
N LEU A 30 -9.48 0.10 1.20
CA LEU A 30 -10.85 -0.27 1.61
C LEU A 30 -11.27 0.49 2.87
N GLY A 31 -10.37 0.60 3.86
CA GLY A 31 -10.60 1.34 5.10
C GLY A 31 -10.81 2.83 4.86
N ALA A 32 -10.04 3.47 3.99
CA ALA A 32 -10.23 4.87 3.60
C ALA A 32 -11.59 5.08 2.93
N SER A 33 -11.98 4.19 2.01
CA SER A 33 -13.27 4.28 1.32
C SER A 33 -14.46 4.11 2.28
N LEU A 34 -14.43 3.08 3.12
CA LEU A 34 -15.44 2.85 4.16
C LEU A 34 -15.45 3.98 5.21
N GLY A 35 -14.26 4.48 5.56
CA GLY A 35 -14.09 5.58 6.51
C GLY A 35 -14.74 6.86 6.00
N LYS A 36 -14.56 7.20 4.71
CA LYS A 36 -15.26 8.32 4.07
C LYS A 36 -16.79 8.14 4.13
N THR A 37 -17.30 6.94 3.85
CA THR A 37 -18.75 6.66 4.00
C THR A 37 -19.23 6.83 5.43
N VAL A 38 -18.54 6.25 6.41
CA VAL A 38 -18.90 6.37 7.83
C VAL A 38 -18.81 7.82 8.32
N LYS A 39 -17.81 8.58 7.86
CA LYS A 39 -17.65 10.03 8.13
C LYS A 39 -18.87 10.78 7.64
N SER A 40 -19.26 10.62 6.37
CA SER A 40 -20.45 11.27 5.80
C SER A 40 -21.76 10.83 6.48
N LEU A 41 -21.90 9.56 6.86
CA LEU A 41 -23.06 9.09 7.62
C LEU A 41 -23.15 9.75 9.00
N ARG A 42 -22.02 9.85 9.71
CA ARG A 42 -21.94 10.49 11.03
C ARG A 42 -22.23 11.99 10.94
N GLU A 43 -21.69 12.68 9.94
CA GLU A 43 -21.96 14.09 9.67
C GLU A 43 -23.45 14.34 9.37
N GLY A 44 -24.05 13.50 8.52
CA GLY A 44 -25.48 13.57 8.18
C GLY A 44 -26.43 13.26 9.33
N LEU A 45 -26.00 12.48 10.32
CA LEU A 45 -26.73 12.20 11.56
C LEU A 45 -26.59 13.31 12.62
N GLY A 46 -25.98 14.45 12.28
CA GLY A 46 -25.84 15.61 13.16
C GLY A 46 -24.58 15.59 14.04
N GLY A 47 -23.67 14.65 13.81
CA GLY A 47 -22.38 14.58 14.49
C GLY A 47 -21.33 15.48 13.82
N SER A 48 -21.50 16.80 13.90
CA SER A 48 -20.50 17.76 13.41
C SER A 48 -19.55 18.18 14.53
N ASP A 49 -18.40 17.52 14.63
CA ASP A 49 -17.19 18.13 15.17
C ASP A 49 -16.09 18.00 14.12
N LYS A 50 -15.66 19.17 13.66
CA LYS A 50 -14.70 19.42 12.57
C LYS A 50 -13.48 18.52 12.68
N VAL A 51 -13.27 17.66 11.69
CA VAL A 51 -11.97 17.04 11.40
C VAL A 51 -11.66 17.36 9.95
N GLU A 52 -11.02 18.52 9.76
CA GLU A 52 -10.42 18.95 8.51
C GLU A 52 -9.24 18.03 8.16
N GLU A 53 -9.04 17.86 6.86
CA GLU A 53 -8.39 16.74 6.19
C GLU A 53 -6.91 17.01 5.93
N ASP A 54 -6.05 16.11 6.39
CA ASP A 54 -4.72 15.91 5.80
C ASP A 54 -4.80 14.64 4.94
N GLU A 55 -5.18 14.81 3.66
CA GLU A 55 -5.06 13.77 2.64
C GLU A 55 -3.59 13.66 2.22
N GLU A 56 -2.79 12.86 2.92
CA GLU A 56 -1.48 12.44 2.42
C GLU A 56 -1.69 11.37 1.32
N GLU A 57 -1.26 11.71 0.11
CA GLU A 57 -1.18 10.84 -1.06
C GLU A 57 -0.45 9.53 -0.72
N ILE A 58 -1.20 8.44 -0.54
CA ILE A 58 -0.62 7.10 -0.59
C ILE A 58 -0.39 6.78 -2.07
N ILE A 59 0.76 7.21 -2.58
CA ILE A 59 1.32 6.75 -3.84
C ILE A 59 1.59 5.26 -3.67
N MET A 60 0.67 4.43 -4.16
CA MET A 60 0.91 3.01 -4.35
C MET A 60 1.86 2.89 -5.55
N GLU A 61 3.16 2.97 -5.29
CA GLU A 61 4.16 2.48 -6.23
C GLU A 61 3.87 0.98 -6.46
N GLU A 62 3.48 0.68 -7.71
CA GLU A 62 3.64 -0.62 -8.33
C GLU A 62 5.13 -0.96 -8.31
N GLU A 63 5.61 -1.54 -7.21
CA GLU A 63 6.80 -2.37 -7.28
C GLU A 63 6.40 -3.69 -7.93
N GLU A 64 6.57 -3.66 -9.25
CA GLU A 64 6.90 -4.77 -10.12
C GLU A 64 7.94 -5.68 -9.45
N TYR A 65 7.52 -6.90 -9.16
CA TYR A 65 8.40 -8.01 -8.77
C TYR A 65 9.00 -8.59 -10.06
N GLU A 66 10.05 -7.93 -10.57
CA GLU A 66 11.04 -8.61 -11.41
C GLU A 66 12.03 -9.35 -10.51
N GLU A 67 11.89 -10.68 -10.47
CA GLU A 67 12.92 -11.58 -9.97
C GLU A 67 14.04 -11.69 -11.02
N GLU A 68 14.88 -10.67 -11.15
CA GLU A 68 16.18 -10.74 -11.83
C GLU A 68 17.25 -11.19 -10.81
N ALA A 69 17.27 -12.49 -10.54
CA ALA A 69 18.35 -13.16 -9.82
C ALA A 69 19.18 -14.04 -10.78
N SER A 70 19.95 -13.43 -11.69
CA SER A 70 21.25 -14.02 -12.11
C SER A 70 22.22 -13.00 -12.74
N ALA A 71 22.97 -12.33 -11.85
CA ALA A 71 24.42 -12.14 -11.89
C ALA A 71 25.16 -11.51 -13.13
N PRO A 72 26.29 -10.81 -12.87
CA PRO A 72 26.76 -9.68 -13.66
C PRO A 72 27.87 -10.06 -14.64
N THR A 73 27.85 -9.57 -15.88
CA THR A 73 29.09 -9.47 -16.66
C THR A 73 29.20 -8.20 -17.51
N LYS A 74 30.40 -7.60 -17.41
CA LYS A 74 31.07 -6.72 -18.37
C LYS A 74 30.65 -5.26 -18.39
N LYS A 75 31.27 -4.53 -17.44
CA LYS A 75 31.94 -3.25 -17.72
C LYS A 75 32.64 -3.29 -19.09
N LEU A 76 32.04 -2.67 -20.09
CA LEU A 76 32.77 -2.15 -21.25
C LEU A 76 32.96 -0.65 -21.04
N LYS A 77 34.24 -0.34 -20.85
CA LYS A 77 34.88 0.94 -20.61
C LYS A 77 34.33 2.09 -21.47
N ALA A 78 34.05 3.20 -20.81
CA ALA A 78 34.38 4.52 -21.33
C ALA A 78 35.89 4.58 -21.65
N ALA A 79 36.24 4.82 -22.93
CA ALA A 79 37.41 5.59 -23.38
C ALA A 79 37.74 5.34 -24.87
N LYS A 80 37.33 6.27 -25.74
CA LYS A 80 38.07 6.84 -26.91
C LYS A 80 37.06 7.62 -27.75
N LYS A 81 37.05 8.96 -27.71
CA LYS A 81 37.96 9.85 -28.45
C LYS A 81 38.11 9.43 -29.91
N SER A 82 37.23 9.95 -30.78
CA SER A 82 37.53 10.45 -32.14
C SER A 82 36.26 10.52 -33.00
N SER A 83 35.88 11.72 -33.44
CA SER A 83 35.20 12.06 -34.71
C SER A 83 34.36 13.32 -34.45
N ALA A 84 34.77 14.51 -34.91
CA ALA A 84 34.50 15.03 -36.26
C ALA A 84 32.98 15.15 -36.47
N SER A 85 32.39 16.32 -36.75
CA SER A 85 32.67 17.25 -37.85
C SER A 85 31.93 18.54 -37.52
N ALA A 86 32.56 19.71 -37.70
CA ALA A 86 32.59 20.50 -38.94
C ALA A 86 31.31 21.32 -39.12
#